data_AF-A0A419I7I8-F1
#
_entry.id   AF-A0A419I7I8-F1
#
_cell.length_a   1.000
_cell.length_b   1.000
_cell.length_c   1.000
_cell.angle_alpha   90.00
_cell.angle_beta   90.00
_cell.angle_gamma   90.00
#
_symmetry.space_group_name_H-M   'P 1'
#
loop_
_entity.id
_entity.type
_entity.pdbx_description
1 polymer ?
#
loop_
_entity_poly.entity_id
_entity_poly.type
_entity_poly.pdbx_seq_one_letter_code
_entity_poly.pdbx_strand_id
1 'polypeptide(L)'
;MPGGLHRIVGSGPRNNGRGELTFEELRSTVLRIAGTDFGMRDPVWPSRFGNANRQAVTYRSGTVLLAGDAAHMHYPTGGVGMNVGIQDAHNLGWKLAAVLAGRTDETLLDTYHDERHPVGTELLGHTRAQTALMGAFSPEGQALRALLSELLAKTPDMSRELAERLSGLNVAYATGKRVRNLELPNGSTLFEKLRTGTHVATGMGLVRPDGHLAAAGVG
;
A
#
# COMPACT_ATOMS: atom_id res chain seq x y z
N MET A 1 3.03 16.00 -18.49
CA MET A 1 4.39 15.46 -18.24
C MET A 1 5.37 16.28 -19.08
N PRO A 2 6.68 16.29 -18.79
CA PRO A 2 7.65 16.94 -19.66
C PRO A 2 7.49 16.48 -21.11
N GLY A 3 7.78 17.36 -22.07
CA GLY A 3 7.77 17.02 -23.51
C GLY A 3 6.38 16.87 -24.16
N GLY A 4 5.34 17.50 -23.62
CA GLY A 4 3.99 17.45 -24.22
C GLY A 4 3.27 16.10 -24.06
N LEU A 5 3.78 15.22 -23.21
CA LEU A 5 3.17 13.92 -22.93
C LEU A 5 2.07 14.02 -21.88
N HIS A 6 0.99 13.29 -22.10
CA HIS A 6 -0.16 13.20 -21.20
C HIS A 6 -0.40 11.74 -20.77
N ARG A 7 -0.79 11.54 -19.50
CA ARG A 7 -1.22 10.23 -19.00
C ARG A 7 -2.74 10.24 -18.92
N ILE A 8 -3.38 9.35 -19.67
CA ILE A 8 -4.82 9.16 -19.65
C ILE A 8 -5.12 7.86 -18.90
N VAL A 9 -6.03 7.93 -17.93
CA VAL A 9 -6.49 6.77 -17.16
C VAL A 9 -8.01 6.78 -17.17
N GLY A 10 -8.62 5.63 -17.41
CA GLY A 10 -10.07 5.50 -17.47
C GLY A 10 -10.51 4.05 -17.32
N SER A 11 -11.82 3.85 -17.22
CA SER A 11 -12.42 2.52 -17.14
C SER A 11 -13.05 2.14 -18.48
N GLY A 12 -12.63 1.01 -19.03
CA GLY A 12 -13.22 0.38 -20.21
C GLY A 12 -14.44 -0.50 -19.87
N PRO A 13 -15.10 -1.08 -20.89
CA PRO A 13 -16.19 -2.05 -20.69
C PRO A 13 -15.74 -3.25 -19.84
N ARG A 14 -16.67 -3.82 -19.05
CA ARG A 14 -16.39 -4.90 -18.07
C ARG A 14 -15.77 -6.19 -18.64
N ASN A 15 -15.83 -6.41 -19.96
CA ASN A 15 -15.48 -7.69 -20.60
C ASN A 15 -14.26 -7.66 -21.53
N ASN A 16 -13.45 -6.61 -21.54
CA ASN A 16 -12.32 -6.52 -22.48
C ASN A 16 -11.05 -7.18 -21.93
N GLY A 17 -11.12 -8.50 -21.68
CA GLY A 17 -10.05 -9.49 -21.86
C GLY A 17 -8.67 -9.30 -21.22
N ARG A 18 -7.91 -10.40 -21.20
CA ARG A 18 -6.45 -10.38 -21.08
C ARG A 18 -5.91 -10.06 -22.48
N GLY A 19 -5.19 -8.95 -22.65
CA GLY A 19 -4.62 -8.53 -23.94
C GLY A 19 -4.13 -7.09 -23.93
N GLU A 20 -3.25 -6.75 -24.88
CA GLU A 20 -2.71 -5.39 -25.04
C GLU A 20 -3.83 -4.37 -25.31
N LEU A 21 -3.68 -3.16 -24.76
CA LEU A 21 -4.60 -2.06 -25.05
C LEU A 21 -4.22 -1.48 -26.42
N THR A 22 -5.13 -1.48 -27.37
CA THR A 22 -4.87 -0.80 -28.65
C THR A 22 -5.15 0.70 -28.53
N PHE A 23 -4.51 1.49 -29.40
CA PHE A 23 -4.76 2.94 -29.45
C PHE A 23 -6.22 3.27 -29.79
N GLU A 24 -6.84 2.51 -30.68
CA GLU A 24 -8.24 2.72 -31.08
C GLU A 24 -9.22 2.39 -29.95
N GLU A 25 -8.93 1.35 -29.15
CA GLU A 25 -9.69 1.06 -27.93
C GLU A 25 -9.59 2.19 -26.89
N LEU A 26 -8.40 2.79 -26.73
CA LEU A 26 -8.22 3.95 -25.86
C LEU A 26 -9.01 5.15 -26.39
N ARG A 27 -8.85 5.49 -27.68
CA ARG A 27 -9.55 6.60 -28.33
C ARG A 27 -11.06 6.48 -28.20
N SER A 28 -11.63 5.32 -28.57
CA SER A 28 -13.07 5.06 -28.47
C SER A 28 -13.59 5.16 -27.03
N THR A 29 -12.80 4.69 -26.05
CA THR A 29 -13.15 4.82 -24.62
C THR A 29 -13.18 6.28 -24.18
N VAL A 30 -12.20 7.08 -24.59
CA VAL A 30 -12.11 8.50 -24.23
C VAL A 30 -13.22 9.30 -24.90
N LEU A 31 -13.52 9.05 -26.18
CA LEU A 31 -14.68 9.64 -26.88
C LEU A 31 -15.99 9.34 -26.15
N ARG A 32 -16.20 8.09 -25.73
CA ARG A 32 -17.40 7.69 -24.99
C ARG A 32 -17.54 8.39 -23.65
N ILE A 33 -16.43 8.64 -22.93
CA ILE A 33 -16.45 9.20 -21.58
C ILE A 33 -16.44 10.74 -21.59
N ALA A 34 -15.62 11.34 -22.46
CA ALA A 34 -15.34 12.78 -22.47
C ALA A 34 -15.97 13.52 -23.66
N GLY A 35 -16.53 12.82 -24.66
CA GLY A 35 -17.10 13.42 -25.86
C GLY A 35 -16.07 13.90 -26.90
N THR A 36 -14.78 13.75 -26.63
CA THR A 36 -13.66 14.13 -27.50
C THR A 36 -12.49 13.19 -27.23
N ASP A 37 -11.60 12.98 -28.21
CA ASP A 37 -10.33 12.26 -28.01
C ASP A 37 -9.16 13.21 -27.71
N PHE A 38 -9.44 14.51 -27.57
CA PHE A 38 -8.47 15.59 -27.36
C PHE A 38 -7.39 15.68 -28.45
N GLY A 39 -7.64 15.14 -29.66
CA GLY A 39 -6.65 15.07 -30.73
C GLY A 39 -5.48 14.15 -30.39
N MET A 40 -5.72 13.10 -29.59
CA MET A 40 -4.67 12.16 -29.18
C MET A 40 -3.98 11.51 -30.40
N ARG A 41 -2.67 11.30 -30.26
CA ARG A 41 -1.77 10.73 -31.25
C ARG A 41 -0.56 10.11 -30.55
N ASP A 42 0.20 9.30 -31.30
CA ASP A 42 1.53 8.80 -30.91
C ASP A 42 1.56 8.13 -29.51
N PRO A 43 0.82 7.03 -29.29
CA PRO A 43 0.79 6.34 -28.00
C PRO A 43 2.17 5.78 -27.63
N VAL A 44 2.71 6.21 -26.49
CA VAL A 44 4.02 5.76 -26.02
C VAL A 44 3.94 4.46 -25.22
N TRP A 45 2.93 4.32 -24.34
CA TRP A 45 2.80 3.14 -23.49
C TRP A 45 1.33 2.85 -23.18
N PRO A 46 0.62 2.14 -24.08
CA PRO A 46 -0.72 1.67 -23.80
C PRO A 46 -0.67 0.47 -22.86
N SER A 47 -1.48 0.49 -21.80
CA SER A 47 -1.54 -0.59 -20.81
C SER A 47 -2.95 -0.77 -20.28
N ARG A 48 -3.29 -2.02 -19.96
CA ARG A 48 -4.55 -2.43 -19.35
C ARG A 48 -4.25 -3.12 -18.03
N PHE A 49 -5.00 -2.77 -16.99
CA PHE A 49 -4.94 -3.42 -15.69
C PHE A 49 -6.34 -3.78 -15.22
N GLY A 50 -6.45 -4.93 -14.55
CA GLY A 50 -7.69 -5.39 -13.94
C GLY A 50 -7.86 -4.90 -12.51
N ASN A 51 -8.98 -5.26 -11.89
CA ASN A 51 -9.28 -5.01 -10.47
C ASN A 51 -9.17 -6.28 -9.61
N ALA A 52 -8.31 -7.22 -10.02
CA ALA A 52 -8.06 -8.43 -9.25
C ALA A 52 -7.56 -8.04 -7.84
N ASN A 53 -8.21 -8.60 -6.82
CA ASN A 53 -7.85 -8.41 -5.41
C ASN A 53 -7.54 -9.77 -4.81
N ARG A 54 -6.26 -10.14 -4.82
CA ARG A 54 -5.76 -11.46 -4.42
C ARG A 54 -4.64 -11.31 -3.42
N GLN A 55 -4.56 -12.23 -2.48
CA GLN A 55 -3.52 -12.29 -1.47
C GLN A 55 -3.06 -13.74 -1.34
N ALA A 56 -1.75 -13.94 -1.21
CA ALA A 56 -1.17 -15.25 -0.95
C ALA A 56 -1.61 -15.74 0.43
N VAL A 57 -2.06 -17.00 0.50
CA VAL A 57 -2.54 -17.62 1.74
C VAL A 57 -1.44 -17.71 2.80
N THR A 58 -0.20 -17.92 2.38
CA THR A 58 0.97 -17.86 3.24
C THR A 58 2.04 -16.96 2.63
N TYR A 59 2.73 -16.20 3.48
CA TYR A 59 3.85 -15.35 3.08
C TYR A 59 5.20 -16.06 3.24
N ARG A 60 5.23 -17.20 3.94
CA ARG A 60 6.42 -18.03 4.14
C ARG A 60 6.07 -19.50 3.96
N SER A 61 6.92 -20.20 3.21
CA SER A 61 6.89 -21.66 3.08
C SER A 61 8.32 -22.17 3.18
N GLY A 62 8.74 -22.55 4.40
CA GLY A 62 10.12 -22.90 4.68
C GLY A 62 11.07 -21.73 4.42
N THR A 63 11.99 -21.91 3.46
CA THR A 63 12.98 -20.90 3.07
C THR A 63 12.51 -19.94 1.98
N VAL A 64 11.29 -20.13 1.46
CA VAL A 64 10.69 -19.27 0.43
C VAL A 64 9.74 -18.27 1.06
N LEU A 65 9.91 -16.99 0.72
CA LEU A 65 9.07 -15.89 1.22
C LEU A 65 8.54 -15.04 0.07
N LEU A 66 7.35 -14.47 0.24
CA LEU A 66 6.69 -13.58 -0.73
C LEU A 66 6.55 -12.17 -0.14
N ALA A 67 6.79 -11.14 -0.95
CA ALA A 67 6.64 -9.73 -0.58
C ALA A 67 6.11 -8.90 -1.76
N GLY A 68 5.43 -7.77 -1.47
CA GLY A 68 4.87 -6.88 -2.49
C GLY A 68 3.83 -7.58 -3.38
N ASP A 69 3.82 -7.26 -4.67
CA ASP A 69 2.82 -7.77 -5.62
C ASP A 69 2.77 -9.31 -5.73
N ALA A 70 3.86 -10.00 -5.38
CA ALA A 70 3.88 -11.46 -5.30
C ALA A 70 3.05 -12.01 -4.12
N ALA A 71 2.91 -11.24 -3.05
CA ALA A 71 2.14 -11.57 -1.87
C ALA A 71 0.71 -11.01 -1.92
N HIS A 72 0.48 -9.86 -2.54
CA HIS A 72 -0.83 -9.23 -2.64
C HIS A 72 -0.95 -8.36 -3.89
N MET A 73 -2.03 -8.57 -4.65
CA MET A 73 -2.38 -7.76 -5.81
C MET A 73 -3.74 -7.11 -5.57
N HIS A 74 -3.84 -5.83 -5.92
CA HIS A 74 -5.08 -5.07 -5.79
C HIS A 74 -5.23 -4.07 -6.93
N TYR A 75 -6.43 -3.51 -7.07
CA TYR A 75 -6.67 -2.41 -8.01
C TYR A 75 -5.85 -1.17 -7.58
N PRO A 76 -5.19 -0.42 -8.49
CA PRO A 76 -4.26 0.66 -8.12
C PRO A 76 -4.98 1.95 -7.68
N THR A 77 -5.98 1.84 -6.81
CA THR A 77 -6.60 2.97 -6.12
C THR A 77 -5.74 3.48 -4.98
N GLY A 78 -5.71 4.80 -4.80
CA GLY A 78 -5.04 5.41 -3.66
C GLY A 78 -3.50 5.43 -3.70
N GLY A 79 -2.86 4.82 -4.70
CA GLY A 79 -1.39 4.86 -4.86
C GLY A 79 -0.62 4.05 -3.80
N VAL A 80 -1.25 3.03 -3.22
CA VAL A 80 -0.74 2.35 -2.02
C VAL A 80 0.09 1.09 -2.26
N GLY A 81 -0.02 0.42 -3.41
CA GLY A 81 0.59 -0.90 -3.62
C GLY A 81 2.10 -0.93 -3.46
N MET A 82 2.80 -0.01 -4.13
CA MET A 82 4.26 0.11 -3.99
C MET A 82 4.67 0.44 -2.55
N ASN A 83 3.91 1.27 -1.84
CA ASN A 83 4.20 1.63 -0.45
C ASN A 83 4.11 0.41 0.48
N VAL A 84 3.09 -0.43 0.30
CA VAL A 84 2.93 -1.66 1.10
C VAL A 84 4.04 -2.66 0.80
N GLY A 85 4.42 -2.85 -0.47
CA GLY A 85 5.53 -3.72 -0.83
C GLY A 85 6.88 -3.26 -0.26
N ILE A 86 7.13 -1.95 -0.22
CA ILE A 86 8.32 -1.38 0.45
C ILE A 86 8.27 -1.68 1.95
N GLN A 87 7.11 -1.55 2.59
CA GLN A 87 6.96 -1.86 4.03
C GLN A 87 7.12 -3.36 4.31
N ASP A 88 6.69 -4.24 3.42
CA ASP A 88 6.96 -5.69 3.53
C ASP A 88 8.45 -5.97 3.51
N ALA A 89 9.18 -5.42 2.54
CA ALA A 89 10.63 -5.55 2.45
C ALA A 89 11.33 -4.96 3.68
N HIS A 90 10.85 -3.82 4.19
CA HIS A 90 11.39 -3.17 5.38
C HIS A 90 11.16 -4.00 6.65
N ASN A 91 10.02 -4.68 6.77
CA ASN A 91 9.74 -5.60 7.87
C ASN A 91 10.56 -6.90 7.77
N LEU A 92 10.71 -7.45 6.57
CA LEU A 92 11.39 -8.73 6.34
C LEU A 92 12.92 -8.62 6.39
N GLY A 93 13.50 -7.56 5.82
CA GLY A 93 14.94 -7.48 5.57
C GLY A 93 15.80 -7.66 6.82
N TRP A 94 15.44 -7.00 7.93
CA TRP A 94 16.20 -7.11 9.17
C TRP A 94 16.03 -8.49 9.85
N LYS A 95 14.83 -9.08 9.76
CA LYS A 95 14.55 -10.42 10.30
C LYS A 95 15.39 -11.47 9.57
N LEU A 96 15.39 -11.42 8.25
CA LEU A 96 16.21 -12.30 7.40
C LEU A 96 17.70 -12.14 7.69
N ALA A 97 18.19 -10.90 7.79
CA ALA A 97 19.59 -10.63 8.14
C ALA A 97 19.97 -11.10 9.55
N ALA A 98 19.05 -11.06 10.52
CA ALA A 98 19.31 -11.56 11.87
C ALA A 98 19.43 -13.09 11.91
N VAL A 99 18.54 -13.80 11.20
CA VAL A 99 18.56 -15.27 11.10
C VAL A 99 19.80 -15.75 10.35
N LEU A 100 20.12 -15.16 9.20
CA LEU A 100 21.31 -15.53 8.41
C LEU A 100 22.62 -15.28 9.18
N ALA A 101 22.64 -14.30 10.07
CA ALA A 101 23.80 -14.01 10.93
C ALA A 101 23.86 -14.87 12.21
N GLY A 102 22.90 -15.80 12.41
CA GLY A 102 22.83 -16.63 13.62
C GLY A 102 22.52 -15.86 14.91
N ARG A 103 21.96 -14.65 14.80
CA ARG A 103 21.64 -13.80 15.96
C ARG A 103 20.30 -14.15 16.62
N THR A 104 19.47 -14.92 15.92
CA THR A 104 18.14 -15.34 16.35
C THR A 104 17.75 -16.59 15.57
N ASP A 105 16.72 -17.29 16.03
CA ASP A 105 16.21 -18.50 15.38
C ASP A 105 15.30 -18.15 14.19
N GLU A 106 14.98 -19.17 13.38
CA GLU A 106 14.10 -19.02 12.24
C GLU A 106 12.65 -18.63 12.62
N THR A 107 12.25 -18.75 13.88
CA THR A 107 10.87 -18.41 14.29
C THR A 107 10.61 -16.91 14.17
N LEU A 108 11.66 -16.08 14.21
CA LEU A 108 11.53 -14.65 13.92
C LEU A 108 10.96 -14.42 12.49
N LEU A 109 11.27 -15.27 11.52
CA LEU A 109 10.74 -15.15 10.17
C LEU A 109 9.26 -15.53 10.06
N ASP A 110 8.71 -16.31 11.00
CA ASP A 110 7.27 -16.60 11.03
C ASP A 110 6.47 -15.33 11.34
N THR A 111 7.03 -14.46 12.19
CA THR A 111 6.42 -13.15 12.51
C THR A 111 6.26 -12.24 11.29
N TYR A 112 6.97 -12.47 10.18
CA TYR A 112 6.75 -11.70 8.96
C TYR A 112 5.35 -11.94 8.40
N HIS A 113 4.88 -13.18 8.36
CA HIS A 113 3.51 -13.49 7.95
C HIS A 113 2.51 -12.90 8.95
N ASP A 114 2.71 -13.15 10.24
CA ASP A 114 1.77 -12.71 11.30
C ASP A 114 1.60 -11.19 11.31
N GLU A 115 2.65 -10.44 11.00
CA GLU A 115 2.62 -8.98 10.97
C GLU A 115 2.10 -8.41 9.65
N ARG A 116 2.52 -8.97 8.50
CA ARG A 116 2.28 -8.35 7.19
C ARG A 116 1.05 -8.89 6.47
N HIS A 117 0.63 -10.11 6.76
CA HIS A 117 -0.57 -10.68 6.15
C HIS A 117 -1.85 -9.93 6.57
N PRO A 118 -2.10 -9.58 7.85
CA PRO A 118 -3.27 -8.79 8.22
C PRO A 118 -3.30 -7.40 7.55
N VAL A 119 -2.14 -6.76 7.38
CA VAL A 119 -2.02 -5.48 6.67
C VAL A 119 -2.43 -5.61 5.21
N GLY A 120 -2.01 -6.68 4.53
CA GLY A 120 -2.46 -7.01 3.17
C GLY A 120 -3.97 -7.25 3.09
N THR A 121 -4.58 -7.90 4.08
CA THR A 121 -6.03 -8.12 4.14
C THR A 121 -6.78 -6.78 4.24
N GLU A 122 -6.34 -5.88 5.13
CA GLU A 122 -6.96 -4.56 5.29
C GLU A 122 -6.85 -3.74 4.00
N LEU A 123 -5.67 -3.73 3.37
CA LEU A 123 -5.42 -3.09 2.08
C LEU A 123 -6.42 -3.55 1.00
N LEU A 124 -6.62 -4.87 0.87
CA LEU A 124 -7.57 -5.43 -0.08
C LEU A 124 -9.01 -5.00 0.24
N GLY A 125 -9.38 -4.92 1.52
CA GLY A 125 -10.68 -4.41 1.95
C GLY A 125 -10.90 -2.94 1.54
N HIS A 126 -9.92 -2.08 1.80
CA HIS A 126 -9.98 -0.65 1.47
C HIS A 126 -10.04 -0.41 -0.04
N THR A 127 -9.18 -1.08 -0.80
CA THR A 127 -9.13 -0.93 -2.26
C THR A 127 -10.42 -1.44 -2.93
N ARG A 128 -11.05 -2.50 -2.42
CA ARG A 128 -12.40 -2.93 -2.85
C ARG A 128 -13.46 -1.86 -2.57
N ALA A 129 -13.46 -1.26 -1.38
CA ALA A 129 -14.40 -0.19 -1.04
C ALA A 129 -14.23 1.04 -1.94
N GLN A 130 -12.99 1.47 -2.18
CA GLN A 130 -12.68 2.57 -3.11
C GLN A 130 -13.14 2.26 -4.54
N THR A 131 -12.86 1.03 -5.02
CA THR A 131 -13.27 0.59 -6.36
C THR A 131 -14.80 0.62 -6.51
N ALA A 132 -15.54 0.19 -5.47
CA ALA A 132 -16.99 0.24 -5.47
C ALA A 132 -17.52 1.68 -5.57
N LEU A 133 -16.95 2.62 -4.81
CA LEU A 133 -17.34 4.03 -4.86
C LEU A 133 -17.00 4.70 -6.20
N MET A 134 -15.87 4.36 -6.81
CA MET A 134 -15.50 4.87 -8.14
C MET A 134 -16.43 4.37 -9.25
N GLY A 135 -16.92 3.14 -9.13
CA GLY A 135 -17.84 2.52 -10.08
C GLY A 135 -19.32 2.79 -9.81
N ALA A 136 -19.65 3.61 -8.81
CA ALA A 136 -21.01 3.87 -8.33
C ALA A 136 -21.76 4.86 -9.26
N PHE A 137 -22.14 4.39 -10.45
CA PHE A 137 -22.80 5.22 -11.48
C PHE A 137 -24.33 5.22 -11.40
N SER A 138 -24.98 4.40 -10.57
CA SER A 138 -26.43 4.48 -10.36
C SER A 138 -26.81 5.71 -9.52
N PRO A 139 -28.07 6.19 -9.59
CA PRO A 139 -28.53 7.29 -8.73
C PRO A 139 -28.26 7.06 -7.24
N GLU A 140 -28.50 5.85 -6.74
CA GLU A 140 -28.28 5.46 -5.35
C GLU A 140 -26.79 5.43 -5.00
N GLY A 141 -25.96 4.90 -5.91
CA GLY A 141 -24.51 4.89 -5.74
C GLY A 141 -23.90 6.29 -5.72
N GLN A 142 -24.41 7.20 -6.57
CA GLN A 142 -24.00 8.60 -6.58
C GLN A 142 -24.44 9.33 -5.30
N ALA A 143 -25.65 9.08 -4.81
CA ALA A 143 -26.14 9.64 -3.55
C ALA A 143 -25.31 9.17 -2.35
N LEU A 144 -24.97 7.88 -2.28
CA LEU A 144 -24.08 7.34 -1.26
C LEU A 144 -22.69 7.99 -1.29
N ARG A 145 -22.11 8.11 -2.49
CA ARG A 145 -20.80 8.76 -2.67
C ARG A 145 -20.84 10.23 -2.24
N ALA A 146 -21.92 10.96 -2.56
CA ALA A 146 -22.10 12.34 -2.15
C ALA A 146 -22.18 12.49 -0.62
N LEU A 147 -22.97 11.64 0.04
CA LEU A 147 -23.08 11.61 1.49
C LEU A 147 -21.72 11.34 2.16
N LEU A 148 -20.98 10.33 1.69
CA LEU A 148 -19.65 10.03 2.23
C LEU A 148 -18.67 11.19 2.01
N SER A 149 -18.67 11.82 0.84
CA SER A 149 -17.86 13.00 0.57
C SER A 149 -18.21 14.17 1.51
N GLU A 150 -19.49 14.38 1.79
CA GLU A 150 -19.95 15.41 2.73
C GLU A 150 -19.48 15.13 4.16
N LEU A 151 -19.63 13.90 4.64
CA LEU A 151 -19.12 13.48 5.95
C LEU A 151 -17.61 13.68 6.06
N LEU A 152 -16.85 13.30 5.03
CA LEU A 152 -15.40 13.50 4.99
C LEU A 152 -15.01 14.98 5.04
N ALA A 153 -15.74 15.84 4.34
CA ALA A 153 -15.49 17.28 4.34
C ALA A 153 -15.84 17.94 5.68
N LYS A 154 -16.85 17.42 6.40
CA LYS A 154 -17.37 18.01 7.64
C LYS A 154 -16.79 17.39 8.92
N THR A 155 -16.12 16.24 8.84
CA THR A 155 -15.58 15.51 9.99
C THR A 155 -14.06 15.33 9.88
N PRO A 156 -13.25 16.28 10.40
CA PRO A 156 -11.79 16.25 10.29
C PRO A 156 -11.14 14.96 10.83
N ASP A 157 -11.67 14.41 11.93
CA ASP A 157 -11.14 13.20 12.53
C ASP A 157 -11.34 11.97 11.63
N MET A 158 -12.49 11.87 10.95
CA MET A 158 -12.75 10.83 9.96
C MET A 158 -11.79 10.95 8.77
N SER A 159 -11.58 12.17 8.28
CA SER A 159 -10.63 12.45 7.20
C SER A 159 -9.20 12.06 7.59
N ARG A 160 -8.77 12.44 8.80
CA ARG A 160 -7.46 12.05 9.36
C ARG A 160 -7.33 10.54 9.47
N GLU A 161 -8.32 9.85 10.04
CA GLU A 161 -8.26 8.39 10.21
C GLU A 161 -8.08 7.67 8.86
N LEU A 162 -8.85 8.07 7.85
CA LEU A 162 -8.71 7.47 6.51
C LEU A 162 -7.39 7.85 5.83
N ALA A 163 -6.88 9.06 6.05
CA ALA A 163 -5.56 9.46 5.53
C ALA A 163 -4.43 8.66 6.19
N GLU A 164 -4.51 8.39 7.49
CA GLU A 164 -3.53 7.57 8.22
C GLU A 164 -3.58 6.10 7.78
N ARG A 165 -4.79 5.55 7.56
CA ARG A 165 -4.98 4.22 6.94
C ARG A 165 -4.38 4.17 5.54
N LEU A 166 -4.70 5.13 4.67
CA LEU A 166 -4.24 5.18 3.29
C LEU A 166 -2.71 5.29 3.20
N SER A 167 -2.10 6.11 4.06
CA SER A 167 -0.64 6.29 4.11
C SER A 167 0.10 5.13 4.77
N GLY A 168 -0.60 4.22 5.45
CA GLY A 168 -0.01 3.13 6.23
C GLY A 168 0.70 3.62 7.51
N LEU A 169 0.45 4.86 7.94
CA LEU A 169 1.07 5.43 9.14
C LEU A 169 0.44 4.89 10.43
N ASN A 170 -0.79 4.37 10.35
CA ASN A 170 -1.48 3.76 11.49
C ASN A 170 -1.16 2.26 11.69
N VAL A 171 -0.31 1.67 10.84
CA VAL A 171 0.06 0.25 10.95
C VAL A 171 0.65 -0.02 12.33
N ALA A 172 0.12 -1.06 12.97
CA ALA A 172 0.52 -1.51 14.29
C ALA A 172 0.57 -3.04 14.31
N TYR A 173 1.57 -3.58 14.98
CA TYR A 173 1.68 -5.03 15.22
C TYR A 173 1.35 -5.34 16.67
N ALA A 174 1.25 -6.63 17.00
CA ALA A 174 1.10 -7.07 18.38
C ALA A 174 2.23 -6.55 19.29
N THR A 175 3.42 -6.28 18.73
CA THR A 175 4.56 -5.70 19.45
C THR A 175 4.43 -4.19 19.68
N GLY A 176 3.60 -3.49 18.90
CA GLY A 176 3.34 -2.06 19.05
C GLY A 176 3.31 -1.29 17.74
N LYS A 177 3.18 0.05 17.88
CA LYS A 177 3.09 1.00 16.75
C LYS A 177 4.46 1.41 16.25
N ARG A 178 4.50 1.91 15.01
CA ARG A 178 5.67 2.64 14.48
C ARG A 178 5.92 3.91 15.30
N VAL A 179 7.17 4.15 15.65
CA VAL A 179 7.59 5.37 16.34
C VAL A 179 7.95 6.43 15.30
N ARG A 180 7.40 7.64 15.45
CA ARG A 180 7.76 8.81 14.62
C ARG A 180 9.23 9.17 14.83
N ASN A 181 9.78 10.03 13.97
CA ASN A 181 11.14 10.51 14.20
C ASN A 181 11.19 11.33 15.51
N LEU A 182 11.92 10.84 16.51
CA LEU A 182 12.10 11.49 17.80
C LEU A 182 13.49 12.13 17.87
N GLU A 183 13.59 13.27 18.54
CA GLU A 183 14.88 13.75 19.04
C GLU A 183 15.30 12.93 20.26
N LEU A 184 16.57 12.52 20.28
CA LEU A 184 17.16 11.71 21.35
C LEU A 184 18.04 12.60 22.26
N PRO A 185 18.30 12.21 23.52
CA PRO A 185 19.07 13.03 24.47
C PRO A 185 20.48 13.42 24.02
N ASN A 186 21.06 12.67 23.08
CA ASN A 186 22.39 12.95 22.53
C ASN A 186 22.38 13.90 21.32
N GLY A 187 21.24 14.53 21.01
CA GLY A 187 21.08 15.48 19.90
C GLY A 187 20.89 14.85 18.51
N SER A 188 20.91 13.51 18.41
CA SER A 188 20.56 12.81 17.16
C SER A 188 19.07 12.47 17.09
N THR A 189 18.60 12.01 15.94
CA THR A 189 17.22 11.55 15.77
C THR A 189 17.11 10.02 15.72
N LEU A 190 15.93 9.50 16.06
CA LEU A 190 15.64 8.07 15.97
C LEU A 190 15.90 7.52 14.56
N PHE A 191 15.48 8.23 13.52
CA PHE A 191 15.65 7.76 12.14
C PHE A 191 17.12 7.78 11.68
N GLU A 192 17.95 8.68 12.23
CA GLU A 192 19.39 8.62 12.00
C GLU A 192 20.01 7.38 12.64
N LYS A 193 19.61 7.04 13.87
CA LYS A 193 20.10 5.84 14.56
C LYS A 193 19.65 4.56 13.88
N LEU A 194 18.42 4.49 13.36
CA LEU A 194 17.90 3.31 12.67
C LEU A 194 18.60 3.01 11.33
N ARG A 195 19.41 3.92 10.77
CA ARG A 195 20.18 3.67 9.55
C ARG A 195 21.20 2.52 9.71
N THR A 196 21.59 2.19 10.94
CA THR A 196 22.47 1.04 11.22
C THR A 196 21.77 -0.30 11.04
N GLY A 197 20.44 -0.32 10.94
CA GLY A 197 19.65 -1.56 10.92
C GLY A 197 19.63 -2.30 12.25
N THR A 198 19.94 -1.63 13.37
CA THR A 198 19.92 -2.20 14.72
C THR A 198 18.75 -1.66 15.53
N HIS A 199 18.40 -2.36 16.62
CA HIS A 199 17.44 -1.86 17.59
C HIS A 199 17.96 -0.55 18.24
N VAL A 200 17.04 0.33 18.62
CA VAL A 200 17.34 1.61 19.27
C VAL A 200 16.48 1.75 20.53
N ALA A 201 17.12 1.89 21.69
CA ALA A 201 16.41 2.16 22.93
C ALA A 201 15.95 3.62 22.98
N THR A 202 14.71 3.85 23.37
CA THR A 202 14.10 5.17 23.53
C THR A 202 13.32 5.24 24.84
N GLY A 203 12.87 6.44 25.23
CA GLY A 203 11.97 6.60 26.38
C GLY A 203 10.61 5.90 26.22
N MET A 204 10.26 5.46 25.00
CA MET A 204 9.05 4.70 24.71
C MET A 204 9.27 3.18 24.73
N GLY A 205 10.51 2.72 24.91
CA GLY A 205 10.90 1.31 24.80
C GLY A 205 11.91 1.05 23.68
N LEU A 206 12.16 -0.24 23.42
CA LEU A 206 13.05 -0.68 22.35
C LEU A 206 12.35 -0.58 20.99
N VAL A 207 12.96 0.13 20.05
CA VAL A 207 12.49 0.29 18.68
C VAL A 207 13.26 -0.68 17.79
N ARG A 208 12.53 -1.49 17.02
CA ARG A 208 13.07 -2.44 16.03
C ARG A 208 13.68 -1.73 14.82
N PRO A 209 14.52 -2.42 14.02
CA PRO A 209 15.09 -1.84 12.80
C PRO A 209 14.06 -1.32 11.80
N ASP A 210 12.84 -1.86 11.80
CA ASP A 210 11.72 -1.40 10.98
C ASP A 210 10.90 -0.26 11.61
N GLY A 211 11.41 0.36 12.69
CA GLY A 211 10.82 1.52 13.37
C GLY A 211 9.63 1.22 14.27
N HIS A 212 9.21 -0.03 14.43
CA HIS A 212 8.12 -0.41 15.35
C HIS A 212 8.64 -0.69 16.75
N LEU A 213 7.81 -0.45 17.77
CA LEU A 213 8.14 -0.91 19.13
C LEU A 213 8.25 -2.45 19.16
N ALA A 214 9.26 -2.94 19.87
CA ALA A 214 9.37 -4.34 20.24
C ALA A 214 8.41 -4.66 21.39
N ALA A 215 8.03 -5.94 21.53
CA ALA A 215 7.27 -6.38 22.69
C ALA A 215 8.03 -6.06 23.98
N ALA A 216 7.32 -5.66 25.03
CA ALA A 216 7.93 -5.36 26.32
C ALA A 216 8.71 -6.60 26.83
N GLY A 217 10.03 -6.48 26.97
CA GLY A 217 10.90 -7.55 27.51
C GLY A 217 11.92 -8.15 26.55
N VAL A 218 12.01 -7.71 25.29
CA VAL A 218 13.11 -8.11 24.39
C VAL A 218 14.22 -7.06 24.53
N GLY A 219 15.30 -7.42 25.23
CA GLY A 219 16.51 -6.63 25.41
C GLY A 219 17.75 -7.48 25.15
#